data_AF-M7XYT1-F1
#
_entry.id   AF-M7XYT1-F1
#
_cell.length_a   1.000
_cell.length_b   1.000
_cell.length_c   1.000
_cell.angle_alpha   90.00
_cell.angle_beta   90.00
_cell.angle_gamma   90.00
#
_symmetry.space_group_name_H-M   'P 1'
#
loop_
_entity.id
_entity.type
_entity.pdbx_description
1 polymer ?
#
loop_
_entity_poly.entity_id
_entity_poly.type
_entity_poly.pdbx_seq_one_letter_code
_entity_poly.pdbx_strand_id
1 'polypeptide(L)'
;MEIGTAKPSPEELARVPHHFINSLSIWDSFDVKRFEKEAIELLHVLFNNHDLVIMTGGSGLFLDVIMHGMDEIPDVDPAIRQSLILSFEEKGIAYLQDELKKRDAVYFGSVDLNNPQRLMRALEVCIGTGKPYSAFRQKKTAKREFETILVGLEREREVLYQRIDQRMDQMIAAGLFAEAEALFPNRHLNALQTLGYSEIFSYLEGEYDYEEAVRLLKRNSRRYAKRQLTWFKRYPEMKWFHPDQFEAIVQYVQSKLEADKSKGES
;
A
#
# COMPACT_ATOMS: atom_id res chain seq x y z
N MET A 1 -2.57 17.40 0.09
CA MET A 1 -2.49 16.08 -0.58
C MET A 1 -3.80 15.81 -1.28
N GLU A 2 -3.93 16.27 -2.51
CA GLU A 2 -5.12 16.13 -3.35
C GLU A 2 -4.76 15.64 -4.74
N ILE A 3 -3.97 16.43 -5.49
CA ILE A 3 -3.62 16.16 -6.87
C ILE A 3 -2.67 14.96 -6.90
N GLY A 4 -1.60 15.00 -6.10
CA GLY A 4 -0.54 13.97 -6.10
C GLY A 4 -1.02 12.56 -5.72
N THR A 5 -2.18 12.44 -5.06
CA THR A 5 -2.77 11.16 -4.67
C THR A 5 -3.91 10.71 -5.57
N ALA A 6 -4.23 11.47 -6.64
CA ALA A 6 -5.39 11.26 -7.50
C ALA A 6 -6.68 11.06 -6.68
N LYS A 7 -6.86 11.92 -5.66
CA LYS A 7 -8.04 11.90 -4.78
C LYS A 7 -9.31 12.14 -5.62
N PRO A 8 -10.42 11.42 -5.35
CA PRO A 8 -11.70 11.74 -5.98
C PRO A 8 -12.08 13.20 -5.74
N SER A 9 -12.66 13.81 -6.77
CA SER A 9 -13.18 15.18 -6.73
C SER A 9 -14.29 15.34 -5.68
N PRO A 10 -14.58 16.56 -5.21
CA PRO A 10 -15.72 16.81 -4.32
C PRO A 10 -17.04 16.28 -4.87
N GLU A 11 -17.26 16.38 -6.19
CA GLU A 11 -18.43 15.86 -6.88
C GLU A 11 -18.50 14.34 -6.82
N GLU A 12 -17.37 13.64 -6.98
CA GLU A 12 -17.32 12.17 -6.85
C GLU A 12 -17.53 11.71 -5.40
N LEU A 13 -16.92 12.41 -4.44
CA LEU A 13 -17.10 12.13 -3.01
C LEU A 13 -18.55 12.36 -2.54
N ALA A 14 -19.26 13.30 -3.18
CA ALA A 14 -20.67 13.54 -2.91
C ALA A 14 -21.60 12.44 -3.45
N ARG A 15 -21.16 11.64 -4.44
CA ARG A 15 -22.01 10.58 -5.04
C ARG A 15 -22.12 9.34 -4.17
N VAL A 16 -21.04 8.96 -3.50
CA VAL A 16 -20.99 7.77 -2.63
C VAL A 16 -20.07 8.08 -1.44
N PRO A 17 -20.47 7.77 -0.20
CA PRO A 17 -19.60 7.92 0.96
C PRO A 17 -18.31 7.10 0.81
N HIS A 18 -17.17 7.78 0.90
CA HIS A 18 -15.86 7.13 0.94
C HIS A 18 -15.30 7.21 2.37
N HIS A 19 -14.96 6.06 2.93
CA HIS A 19 -14.24 5.99 4.20
C HIS A 19 -12.73 6.07 3.97
N PHE A 20 -11.96 6.52 4.96
CA PHE A 20 -10.50 6.67 4.91
C PHE A 20 -9.96 7.66 3.85
N ILE A 21 -10.82 8.55 3.33
CA ILE A 21 -10.40 9.71 2.52
C ILE A 21 -10.57 10.97 3.37
N ASN A 22 -9.55 11.83 3.42
CA ASN A 22 -9.52 13.04 4.26
C ASN A 22 -9.71 12.77 5.76
N SER A 23 -9.45 11.56 6.22
CA SER A 23 -9.61 11.18 7.63
C SER A 23 -8.39 11.51 8.51
N LEU A 24 -7.24 11.81 7.90
CA LEU A 24 -5.97 12.01 8.60
C LEU A 24 -5.18 13.19 8.03
N SER A 25 -4.40 13.80 8.89
CA SER A 25 -3.42 14.82 8.57
C SER A 25 -2.10 14.20 8.10
N ILE A 26 -1.27 14.98 7.40
CA ILE A 26 0.09 14.56 7.01
C ILE A 26 1.01 14.30 8.21
N TRP A 27 0.64 14.82 9.38
CA TRP A 27 1.35 14.67 10.65
C TRP A 27 0.97 13.38 11.38
N ASP A 28 -0.15 12.76 11.01
CA ASP A 28 -0.61 11.54 11.67
C ASP A 28 0.18 10.34 11.15
N SER A 29 0.69 9.53 12.08
CA SER A 29 1.22 8.23 11.70
C SER A 29 0.07 7.29 11.32
N PHE A 30 0.18 6.72 10.12
CA PHE A 30 -0.76 5.72 9.63
C PHE A 30 0.00 4.55 9.04
N ASP A 31 -0.07 3.42 9.74
CA ASP A 31 0.50 2.17 9.30
C ASP A 31 -0.61 1.15 8.99
N VAL A 32 -0.17 0.02 8.46
CA VAL A 32 -1.07 -1.07 8.08
C VAL A 32 -1.80 -1.70 9.28
N LYS A 33 -1.22 -1.65 10.49
CA LYS A 33 -1.81 -2.18 11.74
C LYS A 33 -2.97 -1.32 12.19
N ARG A 34 -2.77 -0.01 12.17
CA ARG A 34 -3.80 0.96 12.45
C ARG A 34 -4.92 0.89 11.40
N PHE A 35 -4.58 0.80 10.12
CA PHE A 35 -5.58 0.63 9.06
C PHE A 35 -6.42 -0.63 9.24
N GLU A 36 -5.79 -1.78 9.51
CA GLU A 36 -6.52 -3.03 9.73
C GLU A 36 -7.51 -2.88 10.87
N LYS A 37 -7.06 -2.37 12.03
CA LYS A 37 -7.93 -2.18 13.20
C LYS A 37 -9.12 -1.28 12.87
N GLU A 38 -8.86 -0.07 12.37
CA GLU A 38 -9.91 0.91 12.10
C GLU A 38 -10.88 0.43 11.00
N ALA A 39 -10.37 -0.25 9.97
CA ALA A 39 -11.21 -0.77 8.89
C ALA A 39 -12.07 -1.95 9.32
N ILE A 40 -11.56 -2.86 10.16
CA ILE A 40 -12.36 -3.98 10.70
C ILE A 40 -13.45 -3.44 11.63
N GLU A 41 -13.13 -2.51 12.52
CA GLU A 41 -14.12 -1.84 13.38
C GLU A 41 -15.23 -1.17 12.54
N LEU A 42 -14.85 -0.47 11.47
CA LEU A 42 -15.82 0.12 10.54
C LEU A 42 -16.66 -0.93 9.82
N LEU A 43 -16.05 -2.00 9.31
CA LEU A 43 -16.76 -3.06 8.61
C LEU A 43 -17.81 -3.71 9.51
N HIS A 44 -17.51 -3.94 10.80
CA HIS A 44 -18.48 -4.45 11.77
C HIS A 44 -19.70 -3.52 11.89
N VAL A 45 -19.50 -2.20 11.81
CA VAL A 45 -20.61 -1.23 11.84
C VAL A 45 -21.39 -1.26 10.53
N LEU A 46 -20.70 -1.28 9.38
CA LEU A 46 -21.33 -1.21 8.06
C LEU A 46 -22.15 -2.48 7.76
N PHE A 47 -21.65 -3.66 8.10
CA PHE A 47 -22.36 -4.92 7.88
C PHE A 47 -23.64 -5.06 8.71
N ASN A 48 -23.87 -4.22 9.72
CA ASN A 48 -25.16 -4.18 10.42
C ASN A 48 -26.30 -3.62 9.55
N ASN A 49 -25.97 -2.82 8.53
CA ASN A 49 -26.96 -2.13 7.69
C ASN A 49 -26.79 -2.44 6.19
N HIS A 50 -25.73 -3.15 5.81
CA HIS A 50 -25.37 -3.40 4.42
C HIS A 50 -24.92 -4.85 4.22
N ASP A 51 -25.56 -5.56 3.30
CA ASP A 51 -25.15 -6.92 2.91
C ASP A 51 -23.85 -6.93 2.07
N LEU A 52 -23.49 -5.79 1.49
CA LEU A 52 -22.32 -5.64 0.63
C LEU A 52 -21.60 -4.34 0.94
N VAL A 53 -20.28 -4.43 1.17
CA VAL A 53 -19.39 -3.28 1.33
C VAL A 53 -18.27 -3.38 0.31
N ILE A 54 -17.94 -2.26 -0.35
CA ILE A 54 -16.92 -2.22 -1.41
C ILE A 54 -15.64 -1.59 -0.87
N MET A 55 -14.58 -2.38 -0.79
CA MET A 55 -13.22 -1.87 -0.61
C MET A 55 -12.60 -1.61 -1.98
N THR A 56 -12.23 -0.35 -2.25
CA THR A 56 -11.56 0.05 -3.50
C THR A 56 -10.17 0.60 -3.21
N GLY A 57 -9.19 0.25 -4.04
CA GLY A 57 -7.82 0.72 -3.88
C GLY A 57 -6.82 -0.12 -4.66
N GLY A 58 -5.54 0.28 -4.57
CA GLY A 58 -4.44 -0.40 -5.26
C GLY A 58 -3.32 -0.88 -4.34
N SER A 59 -3.47 -0.75 -3.02
CA SER A 59 -2.42 -1.14 -2.08
C SER A 59 -2.60 -2.59 -1.65
N GLY A 60 -1.84 -3.49 -2.30
CA GLY A 60 -1.96 -4.94 -2.08
C GLY A 60 -1.70 -5.36 -0.62
N LEU A 61 -0.82 -4.66 0.09
CA LEU A 61 -0.56 -4.90 1.51
C LEU A 61 -1.81 -4.60 2.37
N PHE A 62 -2.54 -3.53 2.06
CA PHE A 62 -3.73 -3.12 2.81
C PHE A 62 -4.88 -4.11 2.55
N LEU A 63 -5.04 -4.58 1.31
CA LEU A 63 -5.98 -5.66 1.01
C LEU A 63 -5.63 -6.93 1.80
N ASP A 64 -4.35 -7.32 1.80
CA ASP A 64 -3.88 -8.55 2.45
C ASP A 64 -4.21 -8.58 3.95
N VAL A 65 -4.00 -7.46 4.66
CA VAL A 65 -4.32 -7.40 6.09
C VAL A 65 -5.82 -7.41 6.35
N ILE A 66 -6.65 -6.85 5.47
CA ILE A 66 -8.12 -6.94 5.65
C ILE A 66 -8.58 -8.38 5.46
N MET A 67 -8.06 -9.09 4.45
CA MET A 67 -8.48 -10.46 4.18
C MET A 67 -7.92 -11.47 5.20
N HIS A 68 -6.64 -11.34 5.55
CA HIS A 68 -5.89 -12.37 6.26
C HIS A 68 -5.42 -11.95 7.64
N GLY A 69 -5.59 -10.68 8.00
CA GLY A 69 -5.03 -10.11 9.21
C GLY A 69 -3.51 -10.01 9.17
N MET A 70 -2.95 -9.64 10.32
CA MET A 70 -1.52 -9.64 10.52
C MET A 70 -1.09 -10.57 11.63
N ASP A 71 0.08 -11.15 11.44
CA ASP A 71 0.79 -11.79 12.54
C ASP A 71 1.10 -10.75 13.62
N GLU A 72 0.87 -11.13 14.88
CA GLU A 72 1.21 -10.28 16.01
C GLU A 72 2.72 -10.15 16.15
N ILE A 73 3.21 -8.97 15.79
CA ILE A 73 4.59 -8.56 16.05
C ILE A 73 4.55 -7.64 17.27
N PRO A 74 5.31 -7.94 18.33
CA PRO A 74 5.36 -7.09 19.51
C PRO A 74 5.91 -5.71 19.15
N ASP A 75 5.39 -4.70 19.84
CA ASP A 75 5.93 -3.35 19.76
C ASP A 75 7.31 -3.35 20.43
N VAL A 76 8.27 -2.74 19.73
CA VAL A 76 9.69 -2.72 20.09
C VAL A 76 10.14 -1.29 20.29
N ASP A 77 11.13 -1.09 21.15
CA ASP A 77 11.62 0.24 21.49
C ASP A 77 12.11 0.99 20.23
N PRO A 78 11.56 2.19 19.93
CA PRO A 78 11.99 3.01 18.80
C PRO A 78 13.49 3.33 18.78
N ALA A 79 14.16 3.33 19.94
CA ALA A 79 15.61 3.53 20.03
C ALA A 79 16.41 2.43 19.29
N ILE A 80 15.87 1.21 19.23
CA ILE A 80 16.48 0.10 18.47
C ILE A 80 16.51 0.47 16.99
N ARG A 81 15.42 1.02 16.46
CA ARG A 81 15.36 1.45 15.06
C ARG A 81 16.36 2.56 14.76
N GLN A 82 16.50 3.56 15.65
CA GLN A 82 17.50 4.61 15.49
C GLN A 82 18.92 4.06 15.45
N SER A 83 19.28 3.16 16.38
CA SER A 83 20.62 2.57 16.40
C SER A 83 20.92 1.72 15.16
N LEU A 84 19.91 1.03 14.60
CA LEU A 84 20.02 0.30 13.34
C LEU A 84 20.21 1.23 12.14
N ILE A 85 19.51 2.37 12.11
CA ILE A 85 19.69 3.39 11.06
C ILE A 85 21.12 3.92 11.09
N LEU A 86 21.62 4.33 12.26
CA LEU A 86 23.00 4.83 12.41
C LEU A 86 24.03 3.77 11.99
N SER A 87 23.82 2.52 12.39
CA SER A 87 24.71 1.42 12.00
C SER A 87 24.68 1.14 10.50
N PHE A 88 23.52 1.29 9.86
CA PHE A 88 23.38 1.16 8.41
C PHE A 88 24.07 2.32 7.67
N GLU A 89 23.96 3.54 8.17
CA GLU A 89 24.65 4.71 7.59
C GLU A 89 26.17 4.57 7.68
N GLU A 90 26.69 4.05 8.79
CA GLU A 90 28.13 3.87 9.01
C GLU A 90 28.70 2.65 8.26
N LYS A 91 28.02 1.50 8.32
CA LYS A 91 28.58 0.19 7.90
C LYS A 91 27.94 -0.38 6.64
N GLY A 92 26.88 0.26 6.15
CA GLY A 92 26.17 -0.13 4.95
C GLY A 92 25.33 -1.40 5.10
N ILE A 93 24.84 -1.89 3.96
CA ILE A 93 23.88 -3.01 3.90
C ILE A 93 24.49 -4.35 4.33
N ALA A 94 25.80 -4.54 4.12
CA ALA A 94 26.50 -5.76 4.48
C ALA A 94 26.38 -6.04 5.99
N TYR A 95 26.46 -5.00 6.83
CA TYR A 95 26.23 -5.12 8.27
C TYR A 95 24.83 -5.67 8.59
N LEU A 96 23.79 -5.12 7.96
CA LEU A 96 22.41 -5.58 8.18
C LEU A 96 22.22 -7.03 7.73
N GLN A 97 22.82 -7.41 6.61
CA GLN A 97 22.78 -8.76 6.08
C GLN A 97 23.45 -9.74 7.05
N ASP A 98 24.66 -9.43 7.51
CA ASP A 98 25.43 -10.28 8.42
C ASP A 98 24.73 -10.44 9.78
N GLU A 99 24.22 -9.35 10.35
CA GLU A 99 23.48 -9.40 11.61
C GLU A 99 22.18 -10.20 11.47
N LEU A 100 21.45 -10.04 10.36
CA LEU A 100 20.22 -10.78 10.15
C LEU A 100 20.50 -12.27 9.98
N LYS A 101 21.55 -12.63 9.23
CA LYS A 101 21.95 -14.03 9.03
C LYS A 101 22.25 -14.73 10.36
N LYS A 102 22.90 -14.05 11.30
CA LYS A 102 23.21 -14.59 12.64
C LYS A 102 21.96 -14.78 13.50
N ARG A 103 21.01 -13.84 13.44
CA ARG A 103 19.84 -13.81 14.33
C ARG A 103 18.64 -14.58 13.79
N ASP A 104 18.50 -14.65 12.48
CA ASP A 104 17.36 -15.27 11.80
C ASP A 104 17.73 -15.75 10.39
N ALA A 105 18.45 -16.88 10.33
CA ALA A 105 18.84 -17.51 9.06
C ALA A 105 17.64 -17.91 8.19
N VAL A 106 16.48 -18.19 8.81
CA VAL A 106 15.25 -18.58 8.10
C VAL A 106 14.71 -17.39 7.31
N TYR A 107 14.51 -16.24 7.97
CA TYR A 107 14.05 -15.05 7.26
C TYR A 107 15.10 -14.53 6.27
N PHE A 108 16.38 -14.58 6.62
CA PHE A 108 17.50 -14.22 5.74
C PHE A 108 17.43 -14.96 4.38
N GLY A 109 17.08 -16.26 4.37
CA GLY A 109 16.97 -17.05 3.15
C GLY A 109 15.78 -16.69 2.24
N SER A 110 14.82 -15.89 2.72
CA SER A 110 13.59 -15.56 1.98
C SER A 110 13.39 -14.07 1.70
N VAL A 111 14.09 -13.21 2.43
CA VAL A 111 13.97 -11.75 2.30
C VAL A 111 14.78 -11.22 1.12
N ASP A 112 14.34 -10.09 0.57
CA ASP A 112 15.17 -9.30 -0.35
C ASP A 112 16.32 -8.65 0.42
N LEU A 113 17.52 -9.22 0.29
CA LEU A 113 18.73 -8.78 0.97
C LEU A 113 19.22 -7.40 0.52
N ASN A 114 18.69 -6.84 -0.57
CA ASN A 114 19.02 -5.49 -1.03
C ASN A 114 18.04 -4.44 -0.51
N ASN A 115 17.08 -4.82 0.32
CA ASN A 115 16.08 -3.93 0.88
C ASN A 115 16.38 -3.59 2.34
N PRO A 116 17.08 -2.47 2.64
CA PRO A 116 17.52 -2.15 3.99
C PRO A 116 16.35 -1.96 4.97
N GLN A 117 15.20 -1.46 4.51
CA GLN A 117 14.02 -1.32 5.37
C GLN A 117 13.49 -2.66 5.87
N ARG A 118 13.46 -3.69 5.00
CA ARG A 118 13.05 -5.05 5.38
C ARG A 118 14.04 -5.71 6.32
N LEU A 119 15.34 -5.50 6.10
CA LEU A 119 16.39 -6.03 6.99
C LEU A 119 16.33 -5.36 8.36
N MET A 120 16.27 -4.02 8.40
CA MET A 120 16.15 -3.26 9.64
C MET A 120 14.90 -3.66 10.42
N ARG A 121 13.74 -3.82 9.78
CA ARG A 121 12.51 -4.25 10.48
C ARG A 121 12.66 -5.63 11.12
N ALA A 122 13.26 -6.58 10.43
CA ALA A 122 13.48 -7.91 11.00
C ALA A 122 14.48 -7.88 12.16
N LEU A 123 15.58 -7.13 11.99
CA LEU A 123 16.57 -6.92 13.05
C LEU A 123 15.99 -6.21 14.27
N GLU A 124 15.13 -5.22 14.06
CA GLU A 124 14.43 -4.48 15.11
C GLU A 124 13.64 -5.45 16.00
N VAL A 125 12.89 -6.37 15.39
CA VAL A 125 12.15 -7.41 16.12
C VAL A 125 13.09 -8.41 16.77
N CYS A 126 14.12 -8.88 16.07
CA CYS A 126 15.10 -9.82 16.62
C CYS A 126 15.82 -9.26 17.85
N ILE A 127 16.20 -7.98 17.81
CA ILE A 127 16.89 -7.30 18.91
C ILE A 127 15.91 -7.02 20.05
N GLY A 128 14.74 -6.46 19.76
CA GLY A 128 13.78 -6.05 20.80
C GLY A 128 13.15 -7.22 21.54
N THR A 129 13.00 -8.38 20.88
CA THR A 129 12.33 -9.55 21.48
C THR A 129 13.29 -10.66 21.89
N GLY A 130 14.53 -10.64 21.40
CA GLY A 130 15.48 -11.75 21.52
C GLY A 130 15.10 -13.01 20.73
N LYS A 131 14.03 -12.98 19.92
CA LYS A 131 13.55 -14.12 19.12
C LYS A 131 13.67 -13.84 17.62
N PRO A 132 13.89 -14.86 16.77
CA PRO A 132 13.92 -14.67 15.32
C PRO A 132 12.62 -14.05 14.79
N TYR A 133 12.71 -13.12 13.84
CA TYR A 133 11.55 -12.49 13.19
C TYR A 133 10.63 -13.54 12.54
N SER A 134 11.23 -14.58 11.95
CA SER A 134 10.55 -15.75 11.38
C SER A 134 9.65 -16.48 12.38
N ALA A 135 9.93 -16.44 13.69
CA ALA A 135 9.10 -17.06 14.71
C ALA A 135 7.74 -16.34 14.90
N PHE A 136 7.69 -15.05 14.56
CA PHE A 136 6.46 -14.25 14.59
C PHE A 136 5.69 -14.33 13.27
N ARG A 137 6.35 -14.63 12.15
CA ARG A 137 5.71 -14.75 10.82
C ARG A 137 5.04 -16.10 10.60
N GLN A 138 4.04 -16.41 11.41
CA GLN A 138 3.31 -17.67 11.37
C GLN A 138 2.28 -17.72 10.23
N LYS A 139 2.05 -16.60 9.52
CA LYS A 139 1.02 -16.45 8.48
C LYS A 139 -0.34 -16.91 8.98
N LYS A 140 -0.67 -16.60 10.24
CA LYS A 140 -1.99 -16.95 10.77
C LYS A 140 -3.03 -16.12 10.04
N THR A 141 -3.90 -16.80 9.30
CA THR A 141 -5.05 -16.15 8.68
C THR A 141 -6.06 -15.85 9.78
N ALA A 142 -6.30 -14.55 10.02
CA ALA A 142 -7.39 -14.10 10.87
C ALA A 142 -8.72 -14.59 10.30
N LYS A 143 -9.60 -15.10 11.17
CA LYS A 143 -10.97 -15.41 10.78
C LYS A 143 -11.73 -14.09 10.63
N ARG A 144 -12.26 -13.82 9.43
CA ARG A 144 -13.10 -12.66 9.16
C ARG A 144 -14.57 -13.04 9.18
N GLU A 145 -15.41 -12.14 9.66
CA GLU A 145 -16.87 -12.30 9.72
C GLU A 145 -17.55 -11.83 8.41
N PHE A 146 -16.82 -11.93 7.30
CA PHE A 146 -17.30 -11.58 5.97
C PHE A 146 -16.59 -12.45 4.93
N GLU A 147 -17.28 -12.70 3.81
CA GLU A 147 -16.67 -13.28 2.61
C GLU A 147 -16.10 -12.19 1.70
N THR A 148 -15.06 -12.54 0.93
CA THR A 148 -14.40 -11.61 0.02
C THR A 148 -14.63 -12.01 -1.43
N ILE A 149 -15.14 -11.06 -2.23
CA ILE A 149 -15.24 -11.19 -3.68
C ILE A 149 -14.13 -10.36 -4.31
N LEU A 150 -13.15 -11.02 -4.94
CA LEU A 150 -11.99 -10.34 -5.51
C LEU A 150 -12.17 -10.02 -6.99
N VAL A 151 -12.22 -8.73 -7.30
CA VAL A 151 -12.29 -8.18 -8.65
C VAL A 151 -11.02 -7.38 -8.94
N GLY A 152 -10.31 -7.78 -9.98
CA GLY A 152 -9.13 -7.08 -10.50
C GLY A 152 -9.46 -6.35 -11.80
N LEU A 153 -8.98 -5.12 -11.95
CA LEU A 153 -9.10 -4.37 -13.20
C LEU A 153 -7.76 -4.39 -13.94
N GLU A 154 -7.76 -4.84 -15.20
CA GLU A 154 -6.56 -4.85 -16.04
C GLU A 154 -6.80 -4.30 -17.44
N ARG A 155 -5.74 -3.73 -18.00
CA ARG A 155 -5.65 -3.29 -19.39
C ARG A 155 -4.37 -3.85 -19.98
N GLU A 156 -4.28 -3.86 -21.31
CA GLU A 156 -2.99 -4.08 -21.96
C GLU A 156 -1.95 -3.08 -21.46
N ARG A 157 -0.71 -3.55 -21.35
CA ARG A 157 0.37 -2.82 -20.69
C ARG A 157 0.63 -1.46 -21.36
N GLU A 158 0.62 -1.45 -22.68
CA GLU A 158 0.85 -0.27 -23.51
C GLU A 158 -0.23 0.79 -23.24
N VAL A 159 -1.50 0.37 -23.22
CA VAL A 159 -2.64 1.24 -22.90
C VAL A 159 -2.58 1.76 -21.47
N LEU A 160 -2.25 0.91 -20.50
CA LEU A 160 -2.08 1.31 -19.11
C LEU A 160 -0.99 2.37 -18.96
N TYR A 161 0.14 2.19 -19.62
CA TYR A 161 1.26 3.13 -19.56
C TYR A 161 0.91 4.47 -20.20
N GLN A 162 0.24 4.47 -21.35
CA GLN A 162 -0.25 5.70 -21.98
C GLN A 162 -1.21 6.47 -21.06
N ARG A 163 -2.15 5.78 -20.41
CA ARG A 163 -3.08 6.41 -19.46
C ARG A 163 -2.38 6.96 -18.22
N ILE A 164 -1.38 6.26 -17.70
CA ILE A 164 -0.56 6.76 -16.59
C ILE A 164 0.14 8.05 -16.99
N ASP A 165 0.76 8.08 -18.17
CA ASP A 165 1.51 9.24 -18.64
C ASP A 165 0.58 10.44 -18.86
N GLN A 166 -0.57 10.23 -19.51
CA GLN A 166 -1.62 11.24 -19.68
C GLN A 166 -2.12 11.77 -18.34
N ARG A 167 -2.35 10.90 -17.35
CA ARG A 167 -2.79 11.32 -16.02
C ARG A 167 -1.73 12.15 -15.31
N MET A 168 -0.45 11.82 -15.46
CA MET A 168 0.63 12.64 -14.90
C MET A 168 0.66 14.03 -15.55
N ASP A 169 0.48 14.11 -16.87
CA ASP A 169 0.40 15.40 -17.57
C ASP A 169 -0.79 16.24 -17.09
N GLN A 170 -1.95 15.61 -16.88
CA GLN A 170 -3.13 16.27 -16.30
C GLN A 170 -2.88 16.78 -14.88
N MET A 171 -2.23 15.97 -14.03
CA MET A 171 -1.88 16.36 -12.65
C MET A 171 -0.90 17.54 -12.63
N ILE A 172 0.11 17.52 -13.50
CA ILE A 172 1.06 18.63 -13.65
C ILE A 172 0.31 19.90 -14.06
N ALA A 173 -0.55 19.82 -15.08
CA ALA A 173 -1.37 20.93 -15.54
C ALA A 173 -2.34 21.46 -14.46
N ALA A 174 -2.81 20.59 -13.58
CA ALA A 174 -3.67 20.94 -12.45
C ALA A 174 -2.91 21.58 -11.27
N GLY A 175 -1.57 21.70 -11.33
CA GLY A 175 -0.77 22.35 -10.29
C GLY A 175 -0.10 21.40 -9.31
N LEU A 176 0.20 20.15 -9.69
CA LEU A 176 0.90 19.19 -8.83
C LEU A 176 2.22 19.75 -8.26
N PHE A 177 3.00 20.47 -9.05
CA PHE A 177 4.26 21.07 -8.59
C PHE A 177 4.02 22.14 -7.53
N ALA A 178 3.01 23.01 -7.71
CA ALA A 178 2.65 24.01 -6.71
C ALA A 178 2.16 23.37 -5.40
N GLU A 179 1.36 22.29 -5.48
CA GLU A 179 0.96 21.54 -4.29
C GLU A 179 2.17 20.94 -3.56
N ALA A 180 3.12 20.35 -4.30
CA ALA A 180 4.33 19.78 -3.72
C ALA A 180 5.23 20.86 -3.10
N GLU A 181 5.41 22.02 -3.75
CA GLU A 181 6.16 23.15 -3.21
C GLU A 181 5.59 23.62 -1.85
N ALA A 182 4.26 23.71 -1.73
CA ALA A 182 3.61 24.06 -0.46
C ALA A 182 3.85 23.03 0.66
N LEU A 183 4.06 21.76 0.30
CA LEU A 183 4.33 20.65 1.23
C LEU A 183 5.81 20.42 1.50
N PHE A 184 6.70 21.02 0.69
CA PHE A 184 8.14 20.82 0.74
C PHE A 184 8.80 21.06 2.12
N PRO A 185 8.38 22.07 2.93
CA PRO A 185 8.90 22.24 4.29
C PRO A 185 8.75 20.98 5.16
N ASN A 186 7.72 20.17 4.89
CA ASN A 186 7.37 18.97 5.64
C ASN A 186 7.79 17.68 4.92
N ARG A 187 8.58 17.76 3.85
CA ARG A 187 8.94 16.60 2.99
C ARG A 187 9.47 15.37 3.72
N HIS A 188 10.09 15.56 4.90
CA HIS A 188 10.63 14.48 5.73
C HIS A 188 9.56 13.59 6.38
N LEU A 189 8.28 14.01 6.38
CA LEU A 189 7.17 13.22 6.90
C LEU A 189 6.90 12.00 6.00
N ASN A 190 6.65 10.85 6.63
CA ASN A 190 6.38 9.58 5.93
C ASN A 190 5.20 9.69 4.94
N ALA A 191 4.13 10.41 5.31
CA ALA A 191 2.98 10.65 4.43
C ALA A 191 3.36 11.30 3.08
N LEU A 192 4.45 12.06 3.05
CA LEU A 192 4.95 12.77 1.87
C LEU A 192 6.08 12.02 1.15
N GLN A 193 6.59 10.92 1.73
CA GLN A 193 7.54 10.01 1.10
C GLN A 193 6.85 9.01 0.14
N THR A 194 5.87 9.51 -0.60
CA THR A 194 5.08 8.73 -1.57
C THR A 194 5.41 9.15 -2.99
N LEU A 195 5.18 8.21 -3.91
CA LEU A 195 5.28 8.44 -5.35
C LEU A 195 4.44 9.66 -5.73
N GLY A 196 5.00 10.57 -6.53
CA GLY A 196 4.34 11.81 -6.93
C GLY A 196 4.98 13.03 -6.30
N TYR A 197 5.29 12.95 -5.00
CA TYR A 197 5.89 14.04 -4.24
C TYR A 197 7.40 13.88 -4.12
N SER A 198 7.90 12.66 -3.89
CA SER A 198 9.33 12.42 -3.73
C SER A 198 10.15 12.84 -4.95
N GLU A 199 9.64 12.61 -6.17
CA GLU A 199 10.30 13.07 -7.39
C GLU A 199 10.35 14.60 -7.50
N ILE A 200 9.29 15.29 -7.04
CA ILE A 200 9.25 16.75 -7.09
C ILE A 200 10.15 17.34 -6.01
N PHE A 201 10.20 16.71 -4.83
CA PHE A 201 11.08 17.17 -3.74
C PHE A 201 12.56 17.08 -4.11
N SER A 202 13.01 15.98 -4.70
CA SER A 202 14.39 15.87 -5.20
C SER A 202 14.73 16.95 -6.25
N TYR A 203 13.76 17.30 -7.11
CA TYR A 203 13.90 18.45 -8.03
C TYR A 203 14.06 19.77 -7.27
N LEU A 204 13.21 20.02 -6.26
CA LEU A 204 13.29 21.21 -5.42
C LEU A 204 14.58 21.28 -4.58
N GLU A 205 15.22 20.14 -4.31
CA GLU A 205 16.53 20.03 -3.68
C GLU A 205 17.70 20.22 -4.67
N GLY A 206 17.42 20.35 -5.97
CA GLY A 206 18.43 20.55 -7.01
C GLY A 206 19.17 19.29 -7.42
N GLU A 207 18.65 18.09 -7.09
CA GLU A 207 19.26 16.82 -7.50
C GLU A 207 19.19 16.60 -9.03
N TYR A 208 18.17 17.17 -9.68
CA TYR A 208 17.96 17.13 -11.12
C TYR A 208 17.03 18.26 -11.58
N ASP A 209 16.91 18.45 -12.90
CA ASP A 209 16.06 19.47 -13.51
C ASP A 209 14.58 19.05 -13.63
N TYR A 210 13.75 19.99 -14.08
CA TYR A 210 12.31 19.78 -14.24
C TYR A 210 11.98 18.67 -15.24
N GLU A 211 12.69 18.59 -16.37
CA GLU A 211 12.44 17.58 -17.39
C GLU A 211 12.69 16.17 -16.86
N GLU A 212 13.77 16.00 -16.11
CA GLU A 212 14.11 14.76 -15.44
C GLU A 212 13.09 14.44 -14.33
N ALA A 213 12.61 15.42 -13.57
CA ALA A 213 11.56 15.23 -12.57
C ALA A 213 10.28 14.66 -13.19
N VAL A 214 9.81 15.25 -14.30
CA VAL A 214 8.63 14.77 -15.03
C VAL A 214 8.86 13.36 -15.58
N ARG A 215 10.06 13.09 -16.13
CA ARG A 215 10.43 11.76 -16.63
C ARG A 215 10.41 10.71 -15.52
N LEU A 216 10.98 11.03 -14.36
CA LEU A 216 11.02 10.17 -13.18
C LEU A 216 9.63 9.91 -12.62
N LEU A 217 8.80 10.95 -12.50
CA LEU A 217 7.42 10.87 -12.05
C LEU A 217 6.61 9.85 -12.88
N LYS A 218 6.65 9.97 -14.21
CA LYS A 218 5.97 9.05 -15.14
C LYS A 218 6.55 7.64 -15.04
N ARG A 219 7.88 7.51 -15.08
CA ARG A 219 8.58 6.21 -15.01
C ARG A 219 8.26 5.46 -13.71
N ASN A 220 8.33 6.13 -12.58
CA ASN A 220 8.13 5.54 -11.27
C ASN A 220 6.65 5.20 -11.06
N SER A 221 5.72 5.98 -11.62
CA SER A 221 4.29 5.64 -11.66
C SER A 221 4.00 4.36 -12.44
N ARG A 222 4.61 4.18 -13.61
CA ARG A 222 4.51 2.91 -14.37
C ARG A 222 5.10 1.73 -13.60
N ARG A 223 6.25 1.93 -12.95
CA ARG A 223 6.88 0.90 -12.10
C ARG A 223 5.98 0.53 -10.92
N TYR A 224 5.32 1.50 -10.31
CA TYR A 224 4.38 1.25 -9.21
C TYR A 224 3.17 0.45 -9.69
N ALA A 225 2.53 0.84 -10.80
CA ALA A 225 1.43 0.08 -11.41
C ALA A 225 1.83 -1.37 -11.73
N LYS A 226 3.02 -1.58 -12.29
CA LYS A 226 3.57 -2.93 -12.51
C LYS A 226 3.66 -3.72 -11.20
N ARG A 227 4.20 -3.12 -10.13
CA ARG A 227 4.32 -3.77 -8.82
C ARG A 227 2.95 -4.14 -8.25
N GLN A 228 1.95 -3.27 -8.41
CA GLN A 228 0.57 -3.55 -7.98
C GLN A 228 0.00 -4.77 -8.72
N LEU A 229 0.08 -4.80 -10.06
CA LEU A 229 -0.35 -5.95 -10.85
C LEU A 229 0.37 -7.23 -10.44
N THR A 230 1.70 -7.18 -10.29
CA THR A 230 2.49 -8.35 -9.81
C THR A 230 2.05 -8.81 -8.43
N TRP A 231 1.66 -7.90 -7.54
CA TRP A 231 1.13 -8.26 -6.22
C TRP A 231 -0.22 -8.95 -6.34
N PHE A 232 -1.17 -8.34 -7.04
CA PHE A 232 -2.54 -8.86 -7.12
C PHE A 232 -2.65 -10.16 -7.91
N LYS A 233 -1.75 -10.44 -8.86
CA LYS A 233 -1.69 -11.73 -9.56
C LYS A 233 -1.30 -12.91 -8.65
N ARG A 234 -0.95 -12.67 -7.38
CA ARG A 234 -0.74 -13.72 -6.37
C ARG A 234 -2.04 -14.35 -5.85
N TYR A 235 -3.19 -13.68 -6.05
CA TYR A 235 -4.50 -14.16 -5.64
C TYR A 235 -5.16 -14.93 -6.79
N PRO A 236 -5.08 -16.28 -6.83
CA PRO A 236 -5.69 -17.07 -7.91
C PRO A 236 -7.22 -16.93 -8.00
N GLU A 237 -7.87 -16.59 -6.90
CA GLU A 237 -9.31 -16.34 -6.80
C GLU A 237 -9.74 -14.99 -7.39
N MET A 238 -8.79 -14.07 -7.64
CA MET A 238 -9.09 -12.77 -8.21
C MET A 238 -9.57 -12.90 -9.66
N LYS A 239 -10.80 -12.46 -9.91
CA LYS A 239 -11.35 -12.41 -11.26
C LYS A 239 -10.97 -11.09 -11.92
N TRP A 240 -10.25 -11.19 -13.04
CA TRP A 240 -9.78 -10.03 -13.80
C TRP A 240 -10.78 -9.64 -14.89
N PHE A 241 -11.00 -8.34 -15.02
CA PHE A 241 -11.85 -7.73 -16.04
C PHE A 241 -11.15 -6.53 -16.67
N HIS A 242 -11.51 -6.24 -17.92
CA HIS A 242 -11.24 -4.93 -18.49
C HIS A 242 -12.17 -3.88 -17.85
N PRO A 243 -11.71 -2.65 -17.54
CA PRO A 243 -12.55 -1.65 -16.87
C PRO A 243 -13.83 -1.28 -17.64
N ASP A 244 -13.86 -1.49 -18.94
CA ASP A 244 -15.01 -1.18 -19.79
C ASP A 244 -16.06 -2.33 -19.80
N GLN A 245 -15.81 -3.43 -19.08
CA GLN A 245 -16.73 -4.56 -18.93
C GLN A 245 -17.60 -4.43 -17.67
N PHE A 246 -18.23 -3.26 -17.49
CA PHE A 246 -18.99 -2.94 -16.29
C PHE A 246 -20.10 -3.96 -16.01
N GLU A 247 -20.90 -4.30 -17.02
CA GLU A 247 -22.01 -5.26 -16.89
C GLU A 247 -21.53 -6.65 -16.47
N ALA A 248 -20.39 -7.09 -17.01
CA ALA A 248 -19.81 -8.39 -16.67
C ALA A 248 -19.29 -8.43 -15.23
N ILE A 249 -18.72 -7.32 -14.74
CA ILE A 249 -18.30 -7.18 -13.33
C ILE A 249 -19.52 -7.30 -12.42
N VAL A 250 -20.59 -6.55 -12.72
CA VAL A 250 -21.83 -6.57 -11.92
C VAL A 250 -22.44 -7.97 -11.89
N GLN A 251 -22.56 -8.63 -13.03
CA GLN A 251 -23.07 -10.01 -13.12
C GLN A 251 -22.23 -11.00 -12.31
N TYR A 252 -20.90 -10.88 -12.37
CA TYR A 252 -20.02 -11.72 -11.57
C TYR A 252 -20.25 -11.52 -10.07
N VAL A 253 -20.30 -10.27 -9.60
CA VAL A 253 -20.56 -9.95 -8.18
C VAL A 253 -21.92 -10.50 -7.75
N GLN A 254 -22.98 -10.28 -8.55
CA GLN A 254 -24.32 -10.80 -8.27
C GLN A 254 -24.33 -12.33 -8.15
N SER A 255 -23.69 -13.04 -9.08
CA SER A 255 -23.63 -14.51 -9.03
C SER A 255 -22.94 -15.05 -7.77
N LYS A 256 -21.98 -14.30 -7.22
CA LYS A 256 -21.29 -14.66 -5.98
C LYS A 256 -22.16 -14.45 -4.75
N LEU A 257 -22.93 -13.37 -4.73
CA LEU A 257 -23.89 -13.08 -3.66
C LEU A 257 -25.04 -14.10 -3.62
N GLU A 258 -25.52 -14.55 -4.78
CA GLU A 258 -26.56 -15.58 -4.87
C GLU A 258 -26.06 -16.95 -4.38
N ALA A 259 -24.84 -17.33 -4.76
CA ALA A 259 -24.23 -18.57 -4.32
C ALA A 259 -24.02 -18.62 -2.80
N ASP A 260 -23.73 -17.50 -2.18
CA ASP A 260 -23.55 -17.41 -0.72
C ASP A 260 -24.88 -17.59 0.03
N LYS A 261 -25.96 -16.94 -0.43
CA LYS A 261 -27.31 -17.11 0.15
C LYS A 261 -27.76 -18.57 0.15
N SER A 262 -27.47 -19.31 -0.92
CA SER A 262 -27.82 -20.73 -1.01
C SER A 262 -27.09 -21.64 0.00
N LYS A 263 -25.93 -21.22 0.52
CA LYS A 263 -25.18 -21.97 1.55
C LYS A 263 -25.69 -21.70 2.97
N GLY A 264 -26.28 -20.54 3.23
CA GLY A 264 -26.82 -20.17 4.54
C GLY A 264 -28.19 -20.78 4.86
N GLU A 265 -28.90 -21.30 3.86
CA GLU A 265 -30.22 -21.94 4.01
C GLU A 265 -30.16 -23.48 4.12
N SER A 266 -28.96 -24.07 4.13
CA SER A 266 -28.70 -25.52 4.25
C SER A 266 -28.12 -25.88 5.62
#